data_AF-A0A497KYC7-F1
#
_entry.id   AF-A0A497KYC7-F1
#
_cell.length_a   1.000
_cell.length_b   1.000
_cell.length_c   1.000
_cell.angle_alpha   90.00
_cell.angle_beta   90.00
_cell.angle_gamma   90.00
#
_symmetry.space_group_name_H-M   'P 1'
#
loop_
_entity.id
_entity.type
_entity.pdbx_description
1 polymer ?
#
loop_
_entity_poly.entity_id
_entity_poly.type
_entity_poly.pdbx_seq_one_letter_code
_entity_poly.pdbx_strand_id
1 'polypeptide(L)' 'MARRIKITTPSTGEVHAELTDESPRTAQAIWDALPLEARASTWGDEIYFSIPVDAEPENPREVVKRGDLGYWPPGSAFC' A
#
# COMPACT_ATOMS: atom_id res chain seq x y z
N MET A 1 -7.25 6.41 -13.78
CA MET A 1 -8.38 5.52 -13.49
C MET A 1 -8.04 4.79 -12.20
N ALA A 2 -8.82 4.93 -11.13
CA ALA A 2 -8.54 4.24 -9.87
C ALA A 2 -8.67 2.72 -10.03
N ARG A 3 -7.66 1.96 -9.57
CA ARG A 3 -7.66 0.49 -9.61
C ARG A 3 -8.02 -0.06 -8.24
N ARG A 4 -8.93 -1.02 -8.18
CA ARG A 4 -9.34 -1.65 -6.91
C ARG A 4 -8.49 -2.86 -6.61
N ILE A 5 -7.93 -2.89 -5.41
CA ILE A 5 -7.23 -4.04 -4.85
C ILE A 5 -8.01 -4.59 -3.66
N LYS A 6 -7.77 -5.86 -3.35
CA LYS A 6 -8.32 -6.52 -2.17
C LYS A 6 -7.18 -6.98 -1.28
N ILE A 7 -7.25 -6.62 -0.02
CA ILE A 7 -6.32 -7.04 1.02
C ILE A 7 -7.09 -7.98 1.94
N THR A 8 -6.62 -9.22 2.04
CA THR A 8 -7.26 -10.23 2.90
C THR A 8 -6.34 -10.55 4.07
N THR A 9 -6.83 -10.41 5.30
CA THR A 9 -6.11 -10.85 6.49
C THR A 9 -6.98 -11.73 7.38
N PRO A 10 -6.40 -12.63 8.20
CA PRO A 10 -7.16 -13.43 9.14
C PRO A 10 -7.88 -12.61 10.22
N SER A 11 -7.36 -11.43 10.58
CA SER A 11 -7.89 -10.60 11.65
C SER A 11 -9.01 -9.66 11.21
N THR A 12 -8.91 -9.08 10.01
CA THR A 12 -9.90 -8.11 9.49
C THR A 12 -10.80 -8.69 8.40
N GLY A 13 -10.48 -9.85 7.83
CA GLY A 13 -11.18 -10.40 6.68
C GLY A 13 -10.78 -9.67 5.39
N GLU A 14 -11.76 -9.41 4.52
CA GLU A 14 -11.55 -8.74 3.24
C GLU A 14 -11.68 -7.21 3.40
N VAL A 15 -10.63 -6.49 3.00
CA VAL A 15 -10.60 -5.03 2.93
C VAL A 15 -10.40 -4.62 1.48
N HIS A 16 -11.22 -3.70 1.00
CA HIS A 16 -11.09 -3.13 -0.33
C HIS A 16 -10.34 -1.80 -0.27
N ALA A 17 -9.41 -1.63 -1.20
CA ALA A 17 -8.56 -0.45 -1.30
C ALA A 17 -8.52 0.03 -2.77
N GLU A 18 -8.28 1.32 -2.96
CA GLU A 18 -8.20 1.93 -4.29
C GLU A 18 -6.80 2.55 -4.49
N LEU A 19 -6.08 2.08 -5.51
CA LEU A 19 -4.86 2.71 -5.99
C LEU A 19 -5.24 3.89 -6.87
N THR A 20 -4.89 5.09 -6.43
CA THR A 20 -5.17 6.35 -7.13
C THR A 20 -4.08 6.66 -8.17
N ASP A 21 -4.34 7.59 -9.07
CA ASP A 21 -3.35 8.09 -10.04
C ASP A 21 -2.47 9.22 -9.45
N GLU A 22 -2.48 9.41 -8.13
CA GLU A 22 -1.67 10.46 -7.47
C GLU A 22 -0.18 10.11 -7.47
N SER A 23 0.13 8.80 -7.50
CA SER A 23 1.48 8.23 -7.63
C SER A 23 1.44 7.11 -8.69
N PRO A 24 1.31 7.45 -9.98
CA PRO A 24 0.99 6.49 -11.04
C PRO A 24 2.08 5.42 -11.24
N ARG A 25 3.36 5.73 -11.04
CA ARG A 25 4.46 4.75 -11.17
C ARG A 25 4.42 3.77 -10.00
N THR A 26 4.24 4.26 -8.78
CA THR A 26 4.12 3.42 -7.58
C THR A 26 2.88 2.53 -7.66
N ALA A 27 1.73 3.10 -8.03
CA ALA A 27 0.48 2.35 -8.19
C ALA A 27 0.59 1.26 -9.27
N GLN A 28 1.24 1.55 -10.40
CA GLN A 28 1.48 0.56 -11.45
C GLN A 28 2.41 -0.56 -10.97
N ALA A 29 3.51 -0.23 -10.29
CA ALA A 29 4.44 -1.23 -9.78
C ALA A 29 3.79 -2.16 -8.75
N ILE A 30 2.97 -1.62 -7.85
CA ILE A 30 2.17 -2.41 -6.91
C ILE A 30 1.21 -3.32 -7.66
N TRP A 31 0.50 -2.78 -8.66
CA TRP A 31 -0.45 -3.55 -9.47
C TRP A 31 0.21 -4.72 -10.19
N ASP A 32 1.37 -4.51 -10.80
CA ASP A 32 2.10 -5.54 -11.54
C ASP A 32 2.72 -6.61 -10.64
N ALA A 33 2.93 -6.30 -9.36
CA ALA A 33 3.43 -7.24 -8.37
C ALA A 33 2.32 -8.13 -7.79
N LEU A 34 1.04 -7.78 -7.98
CA LEU A 34 -0.07 -8.60 -7.48
C LEU A 34 -0.18 -9.94 -8.23
N PRO A 35 -0.59 -11.03 -7.55
CA PRO A 35 -0.91 -11.12 -6.12
C PRO A 35 0.34 -11.22 -5.23
N LEU A 36 0.26 -10.62 -4.03
CA LEU A 36 1.34 -10.61 -3.03
C LEU A 36 0.91 -11.26 -1.73
N GLU A 37 1.84 -11.93 -1.06
CA GLU A 37 1.68 -12.43 0.30
C GLU A 37 2.80 -11.88 1.17
N ALA A 38 2.44 -11.25 2.28
CA ALA A 38 3.39 -10.61 3.18
C ALA A 38 2.88 -10.66 4.63
N ARG A 39 3.80 -10.54 5.59
CA ARG A 39 3.46 -10.47 7.00
C ARG A 39 3.17 -9.03 7.41
N ALA A 40 1.93 -8.77 7.77
CA ALA A 40 1.51 -7.50 8.34
C ALA A 40 2.09 -7.29 9.74
N SER A 41 2.64 -6.11 9.96
CA SER A 41 3.04 -5.57 11.26
C SER A 41 2.14 -4.39 11.60
N THR A 42 2.07 -4.02 12.87
CA THR A 42 1.24 -2.89 13.32
C THR A 42 2.10 -1.90 14.08
N TRP A 43 1.89 -0.62 13.80
CA TRP A 43 2.49 0.48 14.53
C TRP A 43 1.37 1.40 15.02
N GLY A 44 1.02 1.27 16.31
CA GLY A 44 -0.11 2.01 16.86
C GLY A 44 -1.42 1.59 16.18
N ASP A 45 -2.06 2.54 15.49
CA ASP A 45 -3.29 2.32 14.71
C ASP A 45 -3.03 2.06 13.21
N GLU A 46 -1.77 1.96 12.78
CA GLU A 46 -1.38 1.71 11.39
C GLU A 46 -0.96 0.26 11.18
N ILE A 47 -1.31 -0.29 10.02
CA ILE A 47 -0.87 -1.60 9.55
C ILE A 47 0.15 -1.36 8.45
N TYR A 48 1.30 -2.03 8.50
CA TYR A 48 2.29 -1.94 7.44
C TYR A 48 2.87 -3.31 7.12
N PHE A 49 3.22 -3.54 5.86
CA PHE A 49 3.86 -4.77 5.41
C PHE A 49 4.82 -4.50 4.27
N SER A 50 5.95 -5.20 4.26
CA SER A 50 6.91 -5.09 3.17
C SER A 50 6.39 -5.83 1.93
N ILE A 51 6.48 -5.17 0.78
CA ILE A 51 6.17 -5.72 -0.53
C ILE A 51 7.43 -5.75 -1.40
N PRO A 52 7.58 -6.72 -2.33
CA PRO A 52 8.73 -6.82 -3.23
C PRO A 52 8.62 -5.80 -4.38
N VAL A 53 8.24 -4.56 -4.06
CA VAL A 53 8.14 -3.45 -4.98
C VAL A 53 9.19 -2.44 -4.57
N ASP A 54 10.04 -2.05 -5.52
CA ASP A 54 10.98 -0.95 -5.38
C ASP A 54 10.45 0.22 -6.20
N ALA A 55 10.02 1.28 -5.52
CA ALA A 55 9.53 2.49 -6.16
C ALA A 55 10.12 3.71 -5.48
N GLU A 56 10.62 4.65 -6.28
CA GLU A 56 11.09 5.94 -5.77
C GLU A 56 9.90 6.78 -5.24
N PRO A 57 10.13 7.69 -4.27
CA PRO A 57 9.10 8.60 -3.79
C PRO A 57 8.45 9.38 -4.95
N GLU A 58 7.15 9.22 -5.11
CA GLU A 58 6.36 9.95 -6.10
C GLU A 58 5.26 10.73 -5.37
N ASN A 59 5.42 12.05 -5.33
CA ASN A 59 4.52 12.98 -4.63
C ASN A 59 4.40 12.69 -3.11
N PRO A 60 5.53 12.69 -2.37
CA PRO A 60 5.52 12.36 -0.94
C PRO A 60 4.66 13.34 -0.14
N ARG A 61 3.87 12.81 0.79
CA ARG A 61 3.01 13.59 1.69
C ARG A 61 3.38 13.29 3.14
N GLU A 62 3.51 14.34 3.93
CA GLU A 62 3.77 14.22 5.38
C GLU A 62 2.48 14.03 6.18
N VAL A 63 1.33 14.43 5.62
CA VAL A 63 0.02 14.37 6.29
C VAL A 63 -0.93 13.56 5.41
N VAL A 64 -1.44 12.46 5.97
CA VAL A 64 -2.43 11.58 5.36
C VAL A 64 -3.70 11.54 6.22
N LYS A 65 -4.84 11.20 5.62
CA LYS A 65 -6.09 10.98 6.34
C LYS A 65 -6.20 9.52 6.75
N ARG A 66 -6.99 9.27 7.79
CA ARG A 66 -7.27 7.90 8.24
C ARG A 66 -7.95 7.13 7.09
N GLY A 67 -7.34 6.01 6.70
CA GLY A 67 -7.82 5.17 5.60
C GLY A 67 -7.16 5.46 4.25
N ASP A 68 -6.26 6.44 4.16
CA ASP A 68 -5.41 6.61 2.99
C ASP A 68 -4.36 5.49 2.95
N LEU A 69 -3.97 5.09 1.74
CA LEU A 69 -2.93 4.10 1.51
C LEU A 69 -1.61 4.81 1.26
N GLY A 70 -0.55 4.36 1.92
CA GLY A 70 0.80 4.88 1.79
C GLY A 70 1.76 3.83 1.25
N TYR A 71 2.78 4.28 0.54
CA TYR A 71 3.96 3.46 0.25
C TYR A 71 5.19 4.17 0.82
N TRP A 72 5.98 3.45 1.61
CA TRP A 72 7.18 3.94 2.26
C TRP A 72 8.43 3.33 1.60
N PRO A 73 9.12 4.10 0.72
CA PRO A 73 10.24 3.60 -0.07
C PRO A 73 11.42 3.03 0.74
N PRO A 74 11.88 3.64 1.86
CA PRO A 74 13.04 3.14 2.60
C PRO A 74 12.89 1.71 3.14
N GLY A 75 11.66 1.24 3.35
CA GLY A 75 11.36 -0.11 3.85
C GLY A 75 10.57 -0.98 2.88
N SER A 76 10.38 -0.51 1.63
CA SER A 76 9.46 -1.08 0.65
C SER A 76 8.11 -1.45 1.27
N ALA A 77 7.62 -0.61 2.19
CA ALA A 77 6.49 -0.93 3.05
C ALA A 77 5.21 -0.31 2.48
N PHE A 78 4.15 -1.11 2.41
CA PHE A 78 2.81 -0.66 2.11
C PHE A 78 2.07 -0.47 3.43
N CYS A 79 1.45 0.69 3.60
CA CYS A 79 0.76 1.12 4.82
C CYS A 79 -0.71 1.47 4.52
#